data_AF-A0A4U6CW49-F1
#
_entry.id   AF-A0A4U6CW49-F1
#
_cell.length_a   1.000
_cell.length_b   1.000
_cell.length_c   1.000
_cell.angle_alpha   90.00
_cell.angle_beta   90.00
_cell.angle_gamma   90.00
#
_symmetry.space_group_name_H-M   'P 1'
#
loop_
_entity.id
_entity.type
_entity.pdbx_description
1 polymer ?
#
loop_
_entity_poly.entity_id
_entity_poly.type
_entity_poly.pdbx_seq_one_letter_code
_entity_poly.pdbx_strand_id
1 'polypeptide(L)'
;MKKPMKRFLLLMTGVAMLGLVSSCKEKGPQEDDVVKFHATINSQPAIPKSSSTAQGTGVFEYNKVSRELKYNISYQNVTPTAITINAANPSWQIGGVVYTLPVGSAAGQVSGSVTNVSIGDQTSLILGAMYVNITSKTYPYGEIRGQITIDQVTY
;
A
#
# COMPACT_ATOMS: atom_id res chain seq x y z
N MET A 1 -90.10 8.39 11.99
CA MET A 1 -89.85 6.94 12.21
C MET A 1 -88.37 6.67 11.96
N LYS A 2 -87.53 6.61 13.00
CA LYS A 2 -86.91 5.42 13.64
C LYS A 2 -86.01 4.54 12.73
N LYS A 3 -84.68 4.74 12.90
CA LYS A 3 -83.54 3.77 12.98
C LYS A 3 -82.99 3.11 11.68
N PRO A 4 -81.74 2.59 11.66
CA PRO A 4 -80.45 3.14 12.13
C PRO A 4 -79.23 2.79 11.21
N MET A 5 -78.09 3.44 11.44
CA MET A 5 -76.76 3.05 10.94
C MET A 5 -76.21 1.78 11.62
N LYS A 6 -75.52 0.89 10.89
CA LYS A 6 -74.14 0.38 11.16
C LYS A 6 -73.78 -0.90 10.37
N ARG A 7 -72.45 -1.10 10.23
CA ARG A 7 -71.65 -2.30 9.87
C ARG A 7 -71.19 -2.27 8.40
N PHE A 8 -69.95 -2.59 7.99
CA PHE A 8 -68.82 -3.25 8.64
C PHE A 8 -67.51 -2.92 7.87
N LEU A 9 -66.40 -2.95 8.61
CA LEU A 9 -64.96 -2.92 8.28
C LEU A 9 -64.49 -3.47 6.90
N LEU A 10 -63.53 -2.80 6.24
CA LEU A 10 -62.44 -3.45 5.48
C LEU A 10 -61.22 -2.52 5.25
N LEU A 11 -60.04 -3.01 5.65
CA LEU A 11 -58.69 -2.50 5.37
C LEU A 11 -58.38 -2.52 3.85
N MET A 12 -57.53 -1.61 3.36
CA MET A 12 -56.24 -1.96 2.72
C MET A 12 -55.43 -0.72 2.29
N THR A 13 -54.17 -0.75 2.73
CA THR A 13 -52.95 -0.01 2.37
C THR A 13 -52.75 0.44 0.92
N GLY A 14 -52.06 1.56 0.72
CA GLY A 14 -51.35 1.86 -0.54
C GLY A 14 -50.81 3.29 -0.67
N VAL A 15 -49.71 3.64 0.02
CA VAL A 15 -48.93 4.85 -0.29
C VAL A 15 -47.96 4.50 -1.42
N ALA A 16 -48.20 5.04 -2.62
CA ALA A 16 -47.27 4.93 -3.74
C ALA A 16 -46.32 6.13 -3.75
N MET A 17 -45.13 5.96 -3.17
CA MET A 17 -43.98 6.84 -3.37
C MET A 17 -43.40 6.60 -4.77
N LEU A 18 -43.49 7.59 -5.66
CA LEU A 18 -42.73 7.60 -6.91
C LEU A 18 -41.26 7.94 -6.58
N GLY A 19 -40.40 6.93 -6.64
CA GLY A 19 -38.97 7.05 -6.39
C GLY A 19 -38.23 7.84 -7.47
N LEU A 20 -37.37 8.76 -7.04
CA LEU A 20 -36.33 9.37 -7.85
C LEU A 20 -35.25 8.32 -8.12
N VAL A 21 -35.19 7.80 -9.35
CA VAL A 21 -34.04 7.01 -9.80
C VAL A 21 -32.88 7.95 -10.12
N SER A 22 -32.12 8.31 -9.08
CA SER A 22 -30.81 8.94 -9.25
C SER A 22 -29.83 7.86 -9.71
N SER A 23 -29.76 7.64 -11.03
CA SER A 23 -28.85 6.67 -11.63
C SER A 23 -27.40 7.11 -11.37
N CYS A 24 -26.70 6.29 -10.59
CA CYS A 24 -25.34 6.53 -10.13
C CYS A 24 -24.38 6.66 -11.31
N LYS A 25 -23.63 7.76 -11.31
CA LYS A 25 -22.47 7.98 -12.17
C LYS A 25 -21.46 6.85 -11.92
N GLU A 26 -21.12 6.06 -12.93
CA GLU A 26 -20.01 5.10 -12.88
C GLU A 26 -18.75 5.87 -12.47
N LYS A 27 -18.30 5.64 -11.22
CA LYS A 27 -17.01 6.13 -10.77
C LYS A 27 -15.98 5.18 -11.38
N GLY A 28 -14.99 5.73 -12.09
CA GLY A 28 -13.75 5.04 -12.42
C GLY A 28 -13.06 4.51 -11.15
N PRO A 29 -11.89 3.85 -11.27
CA PRO A 29 -11.25 3.16 -10.14
C PRO A 29 -11.24 4.06 -8.90
N GLN A 30 -11.93 3.62 -7.87
CA GLN A 30 -12.26 4.40 -6.70
C GLN A 30 -10.96 4.70 -5.94
N GLU A 31 -10.73 5.92 -5.47
CA GLU A 31 -9.52 6.24 -4.67
C GLU A 31 -9.34 5.30 -3.45
N ASP A 32 -10.43 4.68 -2.99
CA ASP A 32 -10.46 3.65 -1.95
C ASP A 32 -9.70 2.35 -2.32
N ASP A 33 -9.31 2.17 -3.58
CA ASP A 33 -8.61 0.98 -4.08
C ASP A 33 -7.08 1.06 -4.00
N VAL A 34 -6.53 2.25 -3.71
CA VAL A 34 -5.09 2.46 -3.58
C VAL A 34 -4.70 2.60 -2.10
N VAL A 35 -3.75 1.79 -1.66
CA VAL A 35 -3.15 1.88 -0.32
C VAL A 35 -1.77 2.52 -0.44
N LYS A 36 -1.50 3.54 0.38
CA LYS A 36 -0.22 4.26 0.40
C LYS A 36 0.66 3.75 1.54
N PHE A 37 1.97 3.68 1.27
CA PHE A 37 2.97 3.24 2.23
C PHE A 37 4.20 4.14 2.15
N HIS A 38 4.96 4.18 3.23
CA HIS A 38 6.26 4.82 3.29
C HIS A 38 7.31 3.88 3.89
N ALA A 39 8.57 4.25 3.67
CA ALA A 39 9.72 3.70 4.38
C ALA A 39 10.71 4.80 4.72
N THR A 40 11.10 4.91 5.99
CA THR A 40 12.30 5.66 6.38
C THR A 40 13.50 4.72 6.27
N ILE A 41 14.48 5.07 5.44
CA ILE A 41 15.60 4.19 5.08
C ILE A 41 16.89 4.75 5.69
N ASN A 42 17.54 4.00 6.57
CA ASN A 42 18.81 4.40 7.19
C ASN A 42 19.61 3.17 7.68
N SER A 43 20.76 3.39 8.30
CA SER A 43 21.67 2.32 8.74
C SER A 43 21.27 1.63 10.05
N GLN A 44 20.39 2.23 10.85
CA GLN A 44 20.02 1.72 12.17
C GLN A 44 19.35 0.33 12.14
N PRO A 45 18.38 0.04 11.25
CA PRO A 45 17.75 -1.28 11.14
C PRO A 45 18.53 -2.26 10.23
N ALA A 46 19.69 -1.88 9.70
CA ALA A 46 20.50 -2.78 8.87
C ALA A 46 21.08 -3.94 9.72
N ILE A 47 21.07 -5.15 9.16
CA ILE A 47 21.60 -6.36 9.79
C ILE A 47 22.47 -7.09 8.76
N PRO A 48 23.80 -7.22 8.96
CA PRO A 48 24.60 -6.65 10.06
C PRO A 48 24.55 -5.12 10.14
N LYS A 49 24.82 -4.56 11.33
CA LYS A 49 24.75 -3.12 11.55
C LYS A 49 25.78 -2.39 10.68
N SER A 50 25.31 -1.42 9.91
CA SER A 50 26.14 -0.47 9.16
C SER A 50 26.42 0.77 10.01
N SER A 51 27.60 1.37 9.85
CA SER A 51 27.97 2.67 10.43
C SER A 51 27.81 3.82 9.43
N SER A 52 27.19 3.56 8.29
CA SER A 52 26.98 4.56 7.24
C SER A 52 26.07 5.70 7.73
N THR A 53 26.36 6.90 7.23
CA THR A 53 25.51 8.10 7.35
C THR A 53 24.53 8.23 6.17
N ALA A 54 24.47 7.21 5.30
CA ALA A 54 23.49 7.15 4.24
C ALA A 54 22.06 7.13 4.78
N GLN A 55 21.17 7.72 3.99
CA GLN A 55 19.78 7.90 4.36
C GLN A 55 18.91 7.94 3.10
N GLY A 56 17.62 7.65 3.28
CA GLY A 56 16.65 7.69 2.20
C GLY A 56 15.21 7.61 2.68
N THR A 57 14.31 7.74 1.73
CA THR A 57 12.87 7.64 1.91
C THR A 57 12.27 6.87 0.75
N GLY A 58 11.30 6.00 1.03
CA GLY A 58 10.48 5.36 0.01
C GLY A 58 9.02 5.77 0.17
N VAL A 59 8.34 6.04 -0.93
CA VAL A 59 6.88 6.20 -1.02
C VAL A 59 6.35 5.17 -2.01
N PHE A 60 5.26 4.51 -1.65
CA PHE A 60 4.69 3.42 -2.42
C PHE A 60 3.17 3.56 -2.51
N GLU A 61 2.62 3.14 -3.64
CA GLU A 61 1.18 3.09 -3.88
C GLU A 61 0.82 1.71 -4.42
N TYR A 62 0.00 0.97 -3.69
CA TYR A 62 -0.49 -0.34 -4.11
C TYR A 62 -1.95 -0.26 -4.54
N ASN A 63 -2.22 -0.58 -5.80
CA ASN A 63 -3.58 -0.70 -6.31
C ASN A 63 -4.09 -2.13 -6.13
N LYS A 64 -5.13 -2.32 -5.32
CA LYS A 64 -5.71 -3.64 -4.99
C LYS A 64 -6.36 -4.34 -6.19
N VAL A 65 -6.81 -3.59 -7.20
CA VAL A 65 -7.51 -4.11 -8.38
C VAL A 65 -6.51 -4.56 -9.44
N SER A 66 -5.59 -3.69 -9.84
CA SER A 66 -4.57 -4.02 -10.84
C SER A 66 -3.42 -4.85 -10.29
N ARG A 67 -3.28 -4.93 -8.95
CA ARG A 67 -2.14 -5.53 -8.24
C ARG A 67 -0.80 -4.96 -8.70
N GLU A 68 -0.78 -3.64 -8.89
CA GLU A 68 0.42 -2.87 -9.21
C GLU A 68 0.92 -2.16 -7.95
N LEU A 69 2.21 -2.31 -7.65
CA LEU A 69 2.93 -1.54 -6.65
C LEU A 69 3.82 -0.51 -7.34
N LYS A 70 3.45 0.76 -7.27
CA LYS A 70 4.31 1.88 -7.68
C LYS A 70 5.24 2.25 -6.55
N TYR A 71 6.46 2.64 -6.87
CA TYR A 71 7.46 3.05 -5.89
C TYR A 71 8.24 4.28 -6.37
N ASN A 72 8.62 5.10 -5.41
CA ASN A 72 9.58 6.18 -5.57
C ASN A 72 10.47 6.22 -4.33
N ILE A 73 11.76 5.93 -4.52
CA ILE A 73 12.73 5.82 -3.44
C ILE A 73 13.85 6.82 -3.71
N SER A 74 14.09 7.72 -2.77
CA SER A 74 15.22 8.66 -2.79
C SER A 74 16.24 8.24 -1.74
N TYR A 75 17.52 8.44 -2.03
CA TYR A 75 18.63 8.10 -1.14
C TYR A 75 19.82 9.02 -1.36
N GLN A 76 20.68 9.15 -0.35
CA GLN A 76 21.85 10.02 -0.36
C GLN A 76 23.02 9.36 0.37
N ASN A 77 24.24 9.80 0.06
CA ASN A 77 25.50 9.33 0.67
C ASN A 77 25.76 7.83 0.54
N VAL A 78 25.19 7.17 -0.47
CA VAL A 78 25.44 5.76 -0.80
C VAL A 78 25.64 5.63 -2.31
N THR A 79 26.51 4.72 -2.70
CA THR A 79 26.67 4.25 -4.09
C THR A 79 26.12 2.82 -4.17
N PRO A 80 24.85 2.64 -4.58
CA PRO A 80 24.22 1.33 -4.56
C PRO A 80 24.88 0.35 -5.51
N THR A 81 25.15 -0.87 -5.05
CA THR A 81 25.41 -2.03 -5.93
C THR A 81 24.12 -2.77 -6.26
N ALA A 82 23.13 -2.73 -5.36
CA ALA A 82 21.77 -3.16 -5.61
C ALA A 82 20.77 -2.37 -4.77
N ILE A 83 19.54 -2.26 -5.28
CA ILE A 83 18.37 -1.80 -4.54
C ILE A 83 17.31 -2.88 -4.66
N THR A 84 16.84 -3.41 -3.54
CA THR A 84 15.88 -4.52 -3.51
C THR A 84 14.74 -4.25 -2.54
N ILE A 85 13.59 -4.86 -2.81
CA ILE A 85 12.53 -5.06 -1.83
C ILE A 85 12.64 -6.51 -1.37
N ASN A 86 12.76 -6.68 -0.06
CA ASN A 86 12.87 -7.98 0.59
C ASN A 86 11.65 -8.22 1.48
N ALA A 87 11.35 -9.47 1.77
CA ALA A 87 10.31 -9.86 2.72
C ALA A 87 10.88 -10.75 3.82
N ALA A 88 10.58 -10.42 5.07
CA ALA A 88 11.01 -11.18 6.24
C ALA A 88 9.82 -11.48 7.15
N ASN A 89 9.81 -12.68 7.73
CA ASN A 89 8.89 -13.05 8.79
C ASN A 89 9.67 -13.75 9.92
N PRO A 90 9.80 -13.12 11.10
CA PRO A 90 9.27 -11.81 11.49
C PRO A 90 9.93 -10.62 10.75
N SER A 91 9.21 -9.49 10.68
CA SER A 91 9.57 -8.33 9.83
C SER A 91 10.92 -7.70 10.13
N TRP A 92 11.45 -7.85 11.35
CA TRP A 92 12.75 -7.30 11.76
C TRP A 92 13.95 -8.18 11.38
N GLN A 93 13.74 -9.38 10.82
CA GLN A 93 14.82 -10.28 10.41
C GLN A 93 15.32 -10.01 8.98
N ILE A 94 16.37 -10.72 8.58
CA ILE A 94 16.85 -10.76 7.20
C ILE A 94 15.88 -11.63 6.39
N GLY A 95 15.41 -11.07 5.28
CA GLY A 95 14.48 -11.68 4.35
C GLY A 95 15.07 -11.89 2.97
N GLY A 96 14.47 -12.79 2.20
CA GLY A 96 14.81 -13.00 0.79
C GLY A 96 14.43 -11.79 -0.08
N VAL A 97 15.10 -11.64 -1.21
CA VAL A 97 14.73 -10.64 -2.23
C VAL A 97 13.43 -11.08 -2.90
N VAL A 98 12.47 -10.17 -2.94
CA VAL A 98 11.19 -10.37 -3.66
C VAL A 98 11.20 -9.60 -4.97
N TYR A 99 11.69 -8.35 -4.95
CA TYR A 99 11.82 -7.52 -6.14
C TYR A 99 13.20 -6.88 -6.23
N THR A 100 13.84 -6.97 -7.38
CA THR A 100 15.07 -6.22 -7.70
C THR A 100 14.69 -4.96 -8.46
N LEU A 101 15.11 -3.81 -7.94
CA LEU A 101 14.81 -2.52 -8.55
C LEU A 101 15.98 -2.09 -9.45
N PRO A 102 15.73 -1.37 -10.56
CA PRO A 102 16.78 -0.90 -11.44
C PRO A 102 17.68 0.10 -10.70
N VAL A 103 18.97 -0.18 -10.64
CA VAL A 103 19.96 0.81 -10.21
C VAL A 103 20.19 1.75 -11.39
N GLY A 104 19.43 2.84 -11.44
CA GLY A 104 19.52 3.84 -12.52
C GLY A 104 20.84 4.60 -12.51
N SER A 105 21.12 5.31 -13.59
CA SER A 105 22.26 6.25 -13.69
C SER A 105 22.03 7.57 -12.94
N ALA A 106 20.79 7.87 -12.57
CA ALA A 106 20.44 9.04 -11.78
C ALA A 106 20.84 8.81 -10.31
N ALA A 107 21.83 9.57 -9.86
CA ALA A 107 22.28 9.52 -8.48
C ALA A 107 21.12 9.88 -7.53
N GLY A 108 20.85 9.00 -6.57
CA GLY A 108 20.00 9.32 -5.42
C GLY A 108 18.50 9.14 -5.57
N GLN A 109 18.02 8.54 -6.67
CA GLN A 109 16.60 8.19 -6.80
C GLN A 109 16.37 6.96 -7.69
N VAL A 110 15.36 6.15 -7.35
CA VAL A 110 14.82 5.08 -8.18
C VAL A 110 13.29 5.06 -8.11
N SER A 111 12.63 4.97 -9.25
CA SER A 111 11.18 4.92 -9.34
C SER A 111 10.73 3.93 -10.42
N GLY A 112 9.53 3.39 -10.26
CA GLY A 112 8.95 2.44 -11.21
C GLY A 112 7.72 1.76 -10.65
N SER A 113 7.36 0.62 -11.23
CA SER A 113 6.30 -0.23 -10.70
C SER A 113 6.60 -1.71 -10.84
N VAL A 114 6.02 -2.49 -9.93
CA VAL A 114 5.93 -3.94 -10.00
C VAL A 114 4.50 -4.29 -10.34
N THR A 115 4.28 -4.98 -11.45
CA THR A 115 2.96 -5.48 -11.86
C THR A 115 2.79 -6.93 -11.42
N ASN A 116 1.54 -7.39 -11.36
CA ASN A 116 1.21 -8.77 -10.97
C ASN A 116 1.75 -9.17 -9.58
N VAL A 117 1.72 -8.26 -8.62
CA VAL A 117 2.08 -8.55 -7.22
C VAL A 117 1.27 -9.75 -6.73
N SER A 118 1.95 -10.75 -6.19
CA SER A 118 1.32 -11.98 -5.71
C SER A 118 0.47 -11.72 -4.47
N ILE A 119 -0.48 -12.60 -4.16
CA ILE A 119 -1.29 -12.48 -2.93
C ILE A 119 -0.42 -12.60 -1.67
N GLY A 120 0.65 -13.42 -1.72
CA GLY A 120 1.61 -13.53 -0.62
C GLY A 120 2.40 -12.25 -0.40
N ASP A 121 2.81 -11.59 -1.48
CA ASP A 121 3.52 -10.31 -1.43
C ASP A 121 2.62 -9.18 -0.98
N GLN A 122 1.38 -9.14 -1.46
CA GLN A 122 0.35 -8.22 -0.98
C GLN A 122 0.15 -8.38 0.54
N THR A 123 0.04 -9.61 1.02
CA THR A 123 -0.11 -9.89 2.45
C THR A 123 1.11 -9.39 3.23
N SER A 124 2.31 -9.65 2.71
CA SER A 124 3.56 -9.20 3.32
C SER A 124 3.67 -7.66 3.35
N LEU A 125 3.19 -6.98 2.30
CA LEU A 125 3.14 -5.52 2.24
C LEU A 125 2.18 -4.95 3.30
N ILE A 126 0.97 -5.50 3.39
CA ILE A 126 -0.07 -5.06 4.35
C ILE A 126 0.36 -5.30 5.79
N LEU A 127 1.04 -6.42 6.08
CA LEU A 127 1.55 -6.74 7.41
C LEU A 127 2.83 -5.97 7.77
N GLY A 128 3.36 -5.12 6.87
CA GLY A 128 4.61 -4.42 7.08
C GLY A 128 5.81 -5.37 7.21
N ALA A 129 5.77 -6.50 6.50
CA ALA A 129 6.83 -7.52 6.47
C ALA A 129 7.85 -7.30 5.33
N MET A 130 7.59 -6.34 4.44
CA MET A 130 8.50 -5.95 3.36
C MET A 130 9.36 -4.74 3.74
N TYR A 131 10.58 -4.70 3.22
CA TYR A 131 11.52 -3.59 3.43
C TYR A 131 12.35 -3.30 2.18
N VAL A 132 12.73 -2.04 2.03
CA VAL A 132 13.77 -1.64 1.07
C VAL A 132 15.13 -1.96 1.67
N ASN A 133 16.00 -2.59 0.90
CA ASN A 133 17.40 -2.79 1.21
C ASN A 133 18.26 -2.15 0.12
N ILE A 134 19.21 -1.31 0.50
CA ILE A 134 20.20 -0.74 -0.41
C ILE A 134 21.56 -1.27 0.01
N THR A 135 22.22 -2.00 -0.88
CA THR A 135 23.56 -2.56 -0.65
C THR A 135 24.61 -1.73 -1.36
N SER A 136 25.84 -1.79 -0.87
CA SER A 136 26.99 -1.19 -1.53
C SER A 136 28.17 -2.16 -1.52
N LYS A 137 29.28 -1.73 -2.13
CA LYS A 137 30.53 -2.50 -2.11
C LYS A 137 31.04 -2.72 -0.68
N THR A 138 30.88 -1.74 0.21
CA THR A 138 31.35 -1.81 1.60
C THR A 138 30.40 -2.61 2.49
N TYR A 139 29.09 -2.50 2.24
CA TYR A 139 28.05 -3.19 3.00
C TYR A 139 27.21 -4.09 2.08
N PRO A 140 27.73 -5.27 1.68
CA PRO A 140 27.09 -6.12 0.67
C PRO A 140 25.78 -6.76 1.15
N TYR A 141 25.56 -6.84 2.46
CA TYR A 141 24.33 -7.39 3.05
C TYR A 141 23.25 -6.32 3.32
N GLY A 142 23.60 -5.04 3.21
CA GLY A 142 22.71 -3.91 3.46
C GLY A 142 23.47 -2.74 4.08
N GLU A 143 23.63 -1.65 3.34
CA GLU A 143 24.16 -0.41 3.88
C GLU A 143 23.08 0.35 4.66
N ILE A 144 21.89 0.44 4.07
CA ILE A 144 20.71 1.06 4.68
C ILE A 144 19.44 0.24 4.36
N ARG A 145 18.52 0.23 5.32
CA ARG A 145 17.25 -0.49 5.28
C ARG A 145 16.11 0.38 5.78
N GLY A 146 14.91 0.19 5.22
CA GLY A 146 13.69 0.81 5.72
C GLY A 146 12.49 -0.11 5.56
N GLN A 147 11.77 -0.37 6.65
CA GLN A 147 10.54 -1.16 6.63
C GLN A 147 9.46 -0.39 5.86
N ILE A 148 8.71 -1.07 5.00
CA ILE A 148 7.58 -0.50 4.28
C ILE A 148 6.34 -0.66 5.16
N THR A 149 5.74 0.46 5.54
CA THR A 149 4.59 0.51 6.45
C THR A 149 3.50 1.42 5.92
N ILE A 150 2.24 1.12 6.25
CA ILE A 150 1.08 1.89 5.81
C ILE A 150 1.22 3.36 6.25
N ASP A 151 1.00 4.29 5.31
CA ASP A 151 0.82 5.70 5.63
C ASP A 151 -0.41 5.82 6.50
N GLN A 152 -0.25 6.26 7.74
CA GLN A 152 -1.37 6.41 8.66
C GLN A 152 -2.37 7.40 8.05
N VAL A 153 -3.50 6.89 7.57
CA VAL A 153 -4.66 7.72 7.23
C VAL A 153 -5.08 8.34 8.55
N THR A 154 -4.79 9.64 8.72
CA THR A 154 -5.26 10.37 9.89
C THR A 154 -6.77 10.49 9.75
N TYR A 155 -7.52 9.75 10.56
CA TYR A 155 -8.97 9.89 10.70
C TYR A 155 -9.32 11.09 11.58
#